data_AF-A0A1R4B3F7-F1
#
_entry.id   AF-A0A1R4B3F7-F1
#
_cell.length_a   1.000
_cell.length_b   1.000
_cell.length_c   1.000
_cell.angle_alpha   90.00
_cell.angle_beta   90.00
_cell.angle_gamma   90.00
#
_symmetry.space_group_name_H-M   'P 1'
#
loop_
_entity.id
_entity.type
_entity.pdbx_description
1 polymer ?
#
loop_
_entity_poly.entity_id
_entity_poly.type
_entity_poly.pdbx_seq_one_letter_code
_entity_poly.pdbx_strand_id
1 'polypeptide(L)'
;MNFKESIDHLIENYLVEKTKDFTGNVLANHLRNVIPANLRKVLGENDRYYVKGSAGQSGWANVPWISVLDRTVTTSPQNGFYLVYLLREDGAGVYLSLNQGVTNLKEKYGKSVIDVLRVRASDFNAQLRFQHKDSIEGPIDLASSKKGSLGDLYQHGAIYSIYYEKGKVPDSSQLEHDLIAFVELYLKMVVNQSVSDGSNVEEDEAGLGVEDGTKLREHKRIERNQKLAKKVKELQGYKCSACGFDFEKKYGEIGKGFIEAHHLTPVYQIKGKKVGLDPVKDFSVLCSNCHRMIHKTQFVDRVEEFKAQYVIG
;
A
#
# COMPACT_ATOMS: atom_id res chain seq x y z
N MET A 1 -14.98 21.03 -10.62
CA MET A 1 -15.89 20.15 -9.90
C MET A 1 -15.27 19.82 -8.56
N ASN A 2 -16.00 20.00 -7.47
CA ASN A 2 -15.62 19.48 -6.16
C ASN A 2 -15.69 17.94 -6.15
N PHE A 3 -15.37 17.30 -5.02
CA PHE A 3 -15.27 15.84 -4.98
C PHE A 3 -16.61 15.17 -5.25
N LYS A 4 -17.68 15.61 -4.57
CA LYS A 4 -19.05 15.10 -4.79
C LYS A 4 -19.49 15.24 -6.25
N GLU A 5 -19.42 16.45 -6.81
CA GLU A 5 -19.79 16.72 -8.21
C GLU A 5 -19.02 15.82 -9.17
N SER A 6 -17.75 15.52 -8.86
CA SER A 6 -16.95 14.64 -9.71
C SER A 6 -17.41 13.19 -9.68
N ILE A 7 -17.88 12.70 -8.52
CA ILE A 7 -18.43 11.35 -8.36
C ILE A 7 -19.82 11.24 -8.95
N ASP A 8 -20.70 12.23 -8.72
CA ASP A 8 -22.03 12.28 -9.34
C ASP A 8 -21.92 12.31 -10.87
N HIS A 9 -21.06 13.18 -11.40
CA HIS A 9 -20.84 13.28 -12.85
C HIS A 9 -20.39 11.94 -13.45
N LEU A 10 -19.56 11.18 -12.73
CA LEU A 10 -19.17 9.83 -13.14
C LEU A 10 -20.38 8.88 -13.16
N ILE A 11 -21.12 8.78 -12.06
CA ILE A 11 -22.25 7.85 -11.92
C ILE A 11 -23.35 8.13 -12.96
N GLU A 12 -23.66 9.41 -13.17
CA GLU A 12 -24.76 9.83 -14.05
C GLU A 12 -24.49 9.59 -15.52
N ASN A 13 -23.23 9.78 -15.94
CA ASN A 13 -22.90 9.88 -17.37
C ASN A 13 -22.19 8.63 -17.91
N TYR A 14 -21.62 7.76 -17.07
CA TYR A 14 -20.77 6.67 -17.55
C TYR A 14 -21.46 5.72 -18.54
N LEU A 15 -22.68 5.28 -18.27
CA LEU A 15 -23.40 4.37 -19.17
C LEU A 15 -23.69 4.99 -20.54
N VAL A 16 -24.01 6.29 -20.57
CA VAL A 16 -24.27 7.01 -21.81
C VAL A 16 -22.97 7.20 -22.58
N GLU A 17 -21.91 7.68 -21.91
CA GLU A 17 -20.61 7.90 -22.54
C GLU A 17 -19.95 6.61 -23.02
N LYS A 18 -20.23 5.48 -22.35
CA LYS A 18 -19.77 4.14 -22.74
C LYS A 18 -20.26 3.71 -24.14
N THR A 19 -21.36 4.30 -24.62
CA THR A 19 -21.87 4.05 -25.99
C THR A 19 -21.18 4.89 -27.07
N LYS A 20 -20.35 5.86 -26.66
CA LYS A 20 -19.62 6.77 -27.55
C LYS A 20 -18.17 6.33 -27.72
N ASP A 21 -17.49 6.98 -28.67
CA ASP A 21 -16.06 6.78 -28.91
C ASP A 21 -15.24 7.01 -27.65
N PHE A 22 -14.32 6.08 -27.40
CA PHE A 22 -13.50 6.08 -26.20
C PHE A 22 -12.35 7.08 -26.27
N THR A 23 -11.72 7.20 -27.44
CA THR A 23 -10.55 8.05 -27.64
C THR A 23 -10.94 9.53 -27.52
N GLY A 24 -10.25 10.26 -26.65
CA GLY A 24 -10.54 11.69 -26.42
C GLY A 24 -11.82 11.97 -25.62
N ASN A 25 -12.51 10.94 -25.12
CA ASN A 25 -13.75 11.12 -24.38
C ASN A 25 -13.53 11.93 -23.08
N VAL A 26 -14.37 12.94 -22.87
CA VAL A 26 -14.27 13.89 -21.75
C VAL A 26 -14.48 13.19 -20.40
N LEU A 27 -15.45 12.29 -20.29
CA LEU A 27 -15.70 11.57 -19.04
C LEU A 27 -14.58 10.57 -18.74
N ALA A 28 -14.05 9.90 -19.76
CA ALA A 28 -12.89 9.02 -19.60
C ALA A 28 -11.65 9.81 -19.14
N ASN A 29 -11.49 11.06 -19.59
CA ASN A 29 -10.45 11.98 -19.11
C ASN A 29 -10.72 12.46 -17.66
N HIS A 30 -11.97 12.80 -17.33
CA HIS A 30 -12.39 13.18 -15.97
C HIS A 30 -12.05 12.09 -14.96
N LEU A 31 -12.35 10.83 -15.30
CA LEU A 31 -12.02 9.67 -14.47
C LEU A 31 -10.51 9.49 -14.30
N ARG A 32 -9.72 9.68 -15.37
CA ARG A 32 -8.25 9.48 -15.34
C ARG A 32 -7.49 10.58 -14.62
N ASN A 33 -7.99 11.81 -14.65
CA ASN A 33 -7.21 12.99 -14.29
C ASN A 33 -7.88 13.86 -13.22
N VAL A 34 -9.18 14.12 -13.33
CA VAL A 34 -9.89 15.06 -12.44
C VAL A 34 -10.20 14.43 -11.09
N ILE A 35 -10.83 13.25 -11.06
CA ILE A 35 -11.12 12.54 -9.80
C ILE A 35 -9.80 12.23 -9.05
N PRO A 36 -8.75 11.70 -9.69
CA PRO A 36 -7.46 11.52 -9.04
C PRO A 36 -6.83 12.79 -8.48
N ALA A 37 -7.02 13.94 -9.11
CA ALA A 37 -6.54 15.22 -8.59
C ALA A 37 -7.29 15.63 -7.31
N ASN A 38 -8.62 15.43 -7.26
CA ASN A 38 -9.38 15.67 -6.04
C ASN A 38 -8.89 14.79 -4.89
N LEU A 39 -8.73 13.48 -5.13
CA LEU A 39 -8.23 12.55 -4.12
C LEU A 39 -6.83 12.94 -3.61
N ARG A 40 -5.91 13.38 -4.49
CA ARG A 40 -4.57 13.82 -4.07
C ARG A 40 -4.61 15.02 -3.13
N LYS A 41 -5.54 15.97 -3.32
CA LYS A 41 -5.73 17.09 -2.40
C LYS A 41 -6.12 16.63 -1.00
N VAL A 42 -7.07 15.71 -0.91
CA VAL A 42 -7.52 15.12 0.37
C VAL A 42 -6.37 14.39 1.07
N LEU A 43 -5.53 13.71 0.27
CA LEU A 43 -4.36 12.99 0.76
C LEU A 43 -3.16 13.90 1.06
N GLY A 44 -3.31 15.22 0.94
CA GLY A 44 -2.28 16.21 1.29
C GLY A 44 -1.21 16.44 0.23
N GLU A 45 -1.48 16.15 -1.06
CA GLU A 45 -0.58 16.38 -2.21
C GLU A 45 0.86 15.88 -1.98
N ASN A 46 1.00 14.72 -1.34
CA ASN A 46 2.29 14.08 -1.13
C ASN A 46 2.55 12.95 -2.13
N ASP A 47 3.84 12.66 -2.33
CA ASP A 47 4.28 11.63 -3.26
C ASP A 47 4.04 10.19 -2.75
N ARG A 48 3.60 10.00 -1.49
CA ARG A 48 3.37 8.68 -0.89
C ARG A 48 2.28 7.91 -1.62
N TYR A 49 1.19 8.58 -2.00
CA TYR A 49 0.06 7.91 -2.64
C TYR A 49 0.12 8.03 -4.16
N TYR A 50 0.05 6.89 -4.83
CA TYR A 50 -0.17 6.83 -6.26
C TYR A 50 -1.66 6.67 -6.56
N VAL A 51 -2.28 7.76 -7.01
CA VAL A 51 -3.69 7.78 -7.39
C VAL A 51 -3.83 7.65 -8.90
N LYS A 52 -4.59 6.65 -9.36
CA LYS A 52 -4.77 6.36 -10.78
C LYS A 52 -6.22 6.01 -11.09
N GLY A 53 -6.79 6.67 -12.09
CA GLY A 53 -8.07 6.31 -12.69
C GLY A 53 -7.91 5.46 -13.95
N SER A 54 -8.86 4.56 -14.20
CA SER A 54 -8.98 3.80 -15.45
C SER A 54 -10.44 3.62 -15.86
N ALA A 55 -10.78 4.17 -17.02
CA ALA A 55 -12.01 3.86 -17.75
C ALA A 55 -11.81 2.68 -18.72
N GLY A 56 -10.63 2.05 -18.71
CA GLY A 56 -10.17 1.02 -19.67
C GLY A 56 -8.89 1.43 -20.43
N GLN A 57 -8.27 0.48 -21.14
CA GLN A 57 -6.97 0.66 -21.82
C GLN A 57 -7.08 0.90 -23.33
N SER A 58 -8.10 0.36 -24.00
CA SER A 58 -8.35 0.52 -25.45
C SER A 58 -9.84 0.54 -25.79
N GLY A 59 -10.69 0.63 -24.77
CA GLY A 59 -12.14 0.62 -24.83
C GLY A 59 -12.69 0.73 -23.42
N TRP A 60 -14.00 0.97 -23.30
CA TRP A 60 -14.65 1.18 -22.01
C TRP A 60 -14.64 -0.08 -21.14
N ALA A 61 -14.25 0.08 -19.87
CA ALA A 61 -14.37 -0.96 -18.86
C ALA A 61 -15.85 -1.15 -18.47
N ASN A 62 -16.21 -2.38 -18.10
CA ASN A 62 -17.53 -2.63 -17.49
C ASN A 62 -17.61 -2.02 -16.09
N VAL A 63 -16.55 -2.19 -15.31
CA VAL A 63 -16.38 -1.62 -13.98
C VAL A 63 -15.14 -0.71 -14.05
N PRO A 64 -15.29 0.58 -14.35
CA PRO A 64 -14.18 1.52 -14.27
C PRO A 64 -13.82 1.79 -12.82
N TRP A 65 -12.60 2.27 -12.59
CA TRP A 65 -12.08 2.37 -11.24
C TRP A 65 -11.11 3.52 -11.03
N ILE A 66 -10.98 3.97 -9.78
CA ILE A 66 -9.95 4.90 -9.32
C ILE A 66 -9.26 4.31 -8.11
N SER A 67 -7.98 3.97 -8.23
CA SER A 67 -7.20 3.34 -7.16
C SER A 67 -6.34 4.37 -6.42
N VAL A 68 -6.25 4.24 -5.10
CA VAL A 68 -5.24 4.89 -4.26
C VAL A 68 -4.31 3.80 -3.74
N LEU A 69 -3.06 3.85 -4.19
CA LEU A 69 -2.01 2.91 -3.83
C LEU A 69 -1.02 3.62 -2.92
N ASP A 70 -0.70 3.07 -1.76
CA ASP A 70 0.46 3.55 -1.01
C ASP A 70 1.71 3.07 -1.76
N ARG A 71 2.58 3.96 -2.23
CA ARG A 71 3.84 3.57 -2.91
C ARG A 71 4.78 2.86 -1.96
N THR A 72 4.60 3.04 -0.66
CA THR A 72 5.27 2.23 0.37
C THR A 72 4.64 0.84 0.51
N VAL A 73 3.37 0.72 0.11
CA VAL A 73 2.59 -0.49 -0.16
C VAL A 73 3.10 -1.35 -1.31
N THR A 74 2.62 -0.89 -2.45
CA THR A 74 2.64 -1.49 -3.77
C THR A 74 2.45 -0.36 -4.76
N THR A 75 3.06 -0.46 -5.93
CA THR A 75 2.82 0.50 -7.02
C THR A 75 1.87 -0.04 -8.09
N SER A 76 1.34 -1.25 -7.89
CA SER A 76 0.41 -1.92 -8.81
C SER A 76 -0.72 -2.60 -8.05
N PRO A 77 -1.99 -2.44 -8.49
CA PRO A 77 -3.14 -3.12 -7.87
C PRO A 77 -3.17 -4.64 -8.16
N GLN A 78 -2.19 -5.16 -8.89
CA GLN A 78 -2.12 -6.59 -9.26
C GLN A 78 -1.65 -7.48 -8.09
N ASN A 79 -1.00 -6.89 -7.08
CA ASN A 79 -0.50 -7.59 -5.90
C ASN A 79 -0.60 -6.72 -4.64
N GLY A 80 -0.94 -7.35 -3.51
CA GLY A 80 -1.16 -6.68 -2.23
C GLY A 80 -2.57 -6.10 -2.09
N PHE A 81 -2.67 -5.01 -1.34
CA PHE A 81 -3.93 -4.34 -1.04
C PHE A 81 -3.89 -2.90 -1.48
N TYR A 82 -5.06 -2.35 -1.75
CA TYR A 82 -5.22 -0.99 -2.24
C TYR A 82 -6.62 -0.49 -1.95
N LEU A 83 -6.75 0.82 -1.89
CA LEU A 83 -8.06 1.46 -1.90
C LEU A 83 -8.49 1.66 -3.35
N VAL A 84 -9.77 1.47 -3.61
CA VAL A 84 -10.32 1.63 -4.94
C VAL A 84 -11.76 2.13 -4.89
N TYR A 85 -12.04 3.12 -5.73
CA TYR A 85 -13.40 3.47 -6.12
C TYR A 85 -13.79 2.58 -7.30
N LEU A 86 -14.89 1.83 -7.18
CA LEU A 86 -15.41 0.92 -8.21
C LEU A 86 -16.83 1.37 -8.60
N LEU A 87 -17.03 1.80 -9.84
CA LEU A 87 -18.38 2.08 -10.35
C LEU A 87 -19.05 0.75 -10.71
N ARG A 88 -20.27 0.53 -10.21
CA ARG A 88 -21.07 -0.64 -10.58
C ARG A 88 -21.33 -0.68 -12.08
N GLU A 89 -21.36 -1.88 -12.67
CA GLU A 89 -21.55 -2.07 -14.12
C GLU A 89 -22.90 -1.52 -14.60
N ASP A 90 -23.92 -1.50 -13.73
CA ASP A 90 -25.26 -0.95 -13.96
C ASP A 90 -25.37 0.56 -13.71
N GLY A 91 -24.29 1.23 -13.31
CA GLY A 91 -24.29 2.67 -13.02
C GLY A 91 -25.12 3.07 -11.80
N ALA A 92 -25.51 2.13 -10.92
CA ALA A 92 -26.35 2.42 -9.76
C ALA A 92 -25.60 3.16 -8.63
N GLY A 93 -24.26 3.15 -8.64
CA GLY A 93 -23.44 3.82 -7.64
C GLY A 93 -21.97 3.43 -7.70
N VAL A 94 -21.19 3.97 -6.77
CA VAL A 94 -19.74 3.71 -6.61
C VAL A 94 -19.46 3.15 -5.24
N TYR A 95 -18.59 2.15 -5.15
CA TYR A 95 -18.02 1.72 -3.88
C TYR A 95 -16.67 2.38 -3.64
N LEU A 96 -16.41 2.91 -2.45
CA LEU A 96 -15.05 3.02 -1.91
C LEU A 96 -14.74 1.70 -1.22
N SER A 97 -13.68 1.01 -1.64
CA SER A 97 -13.37 -0.34 -1.18
C SER A 97 -11.89 -0.46 -0.81
N LEU A 98 -11.61 -1.05 0.35
CA LEU A 98 -10.34 -1.70 0.61
C LEU A 98 -10.38 -3.07 -0.06
N ASN A 99 -9.56 -3.27 -1.08
CA ASN A 99 -9.60 -4.45 -1.93
C ASN A 99 -8.22 -5.10 -2.03
N GLN A 100 -8.19 -6.34 -2.51
CA GLN A 100 -6.98 -7.13 -2.70
C GLN A 100 -6.68 -7.38 -4.18
N GLY A 101 -5.41 -7.64 -4.50
CA GLY A 101 -4.97 -7.93 -5.86
C GLY A 101 -5.53 -9.25 -6.37
N VAL A 102 -6.32 -9.21 -7.45
CA VAL A 102 -7.00 -10.39 -8.00
C VAL A 102 -6.22 -11.07 -9.14
N THR A 103 -5.37 -10.33 -9.85
CA THR A 103 -4.72 -10.80 -11.09
C THR A 103 -3.79 -11.99 -10.83
N ASN A 104 -2.84 -11.84 -9.91
CA ASN A 104 -1.88 -12.92 -9.59
C ASN A 104 -2.59 -14.14 -8.97
N LEU A 105 -3.63 -13.91 -8.16
CA LEU A 105 -4.44 -15.00 -7.58
C LEU A 105 -5.21 -15.75 -8.65
N LYS A 106 -5.75 -15.05 -9.67
CA LYS A 106 -6.42 -15.67 -10.81
C LYS A 106 -5.47 -16.56 -11.60
N GLU A 107 -4.27 -16.07 -11.90
CA GLU A 107 -3.24 -16.85 -12.60
C GLU A 107 -2.83 -18.09 -11.80
N LYS A 108 -2.69 -17.97 -10.48
CA LYS A 108 -2.27 -19.07 -9.60
C LYS A 108 -3.36 -20.11 -9.33
N TYR A 109 -4.59 -19.69 -9.06
CA TYR A 109 -5.66 -20.56 -8.55
C TYR A 109 -6.76 -20.86 -9.58
N GLY A 110 -6.74 -20.21 -10.75
CA GLY A 110 -7.66 -20.50 -11.85
C GLY A 110 -9.12 -20.41 -11.43
N LYS A 111 -9.86 -21.52 -11.56
CA LYS A 111 -11.30 -21.59 -11.26
C LYS A 111 -11.64 -21.40 -9.77
N SER A 112 -10.71 -21.72 -8.87
CA SER A 112 -10.91 -21.60 -7.41
C SER A 112 -10.57 -20.22 -6.86
N VAL A 113 -10.19 -19.27 -7.72
CA VAL A 113 -9.77 -17.92 -7.29
C VAL A 113 -10.82 -17.20 -6.45
N ILE A 114 -12.11 -17.39 -6.74
CA ILE A 114 -13.19 -16.72 -6.00
C ILE A 114 -13.23 -17.18 -4.54
N ASP A 115 -13.10 -18.48 -4.30
CA ASP A 115 -13.10 -19.03 -2.94
C ASP A 115 -11.87 -18.54 -2.17
N VAL A 116 -10.70 -18.51 -2.83
CA VAL A 116 -9.47 -17.98 -2.24
C VAL A 116 -9.60 -16.49 -1.87
N LEU A 117 -10.19 -15.68 -2.76
CA LEU A 117 -10.41 -14.25 -2.50
C LEU A 117 -11.30 -14.04 -1.28
N ARG A 118 -12.41 -14.79 -1.18
CA ARG A 118 -13.36 -14.69 -0.07
C ARG A 118 -12.75 -15.13 1.26
N VAL A 119 -12.03 -16.24 1.27
CA VAL A 119 -11.34 -16.73 2.49
C VAL A 119 -10.32 -15.70 2.97
N ARG A 120 -9.52 -15.14 2.06
CA ARG A 120 -8.55 -14.10 2.40
C ARG A 120 -9.23 -12.83 2.91
N ALA A 121 -10.30 -12.38 2.26
CA ALA A 121 -11.06 -11.20 2.71
C ALA A 121 -11.60 -11.40 4.13
N SER A 122 -12.17 -12.57 4.41
CA SER A 122 -12.68 -12.91 5.74
C SER A 122 -11.59 -12.92 6.82
N ASP A 123 -10.39 -13.41 6.50
CA ASP A 123 -9.24 -13.36 7.41
C ASP A 123 -8.82 -11.91 7.71
N PHE A 124 -8.75 -11.04 6.70
CA PHE A 124 -8.45 -9.62 6.92
C PHE A 124 -9.51 -8.91 7.75
N ASN A 125 -10.80 -9.20 7.53
CA ASN A 125 -11.88 -8.63 8.34
C ASN A 125 -11.69 -8.97 9.82
N ALA A 126 -11.42 -10.25 10.12
CA ALA A 126 -11.20 -10.73 11.47
C ALA A 126 -9.99 -10.07 12.16
N GLN A 127 -8.92 -9.79 11.42
CA GLN A 127 -7.71 -9.12 11.92
C GLN A 127 -7.92 -7.63 12.17
N LEU A 128 -8.72 -6.96 11.34
CA LEU A 128 -8.87 -5.50 11.38
C LEU A 128 -9.93 -5.04 12.38
N ARG A 129 -11.02 -5.80 12.56
CA ARG A 129 -12.16 -5.44 13.42
C ARG A 129 -12.60 -3.98 13.24
N PHE A 130 -12.64 -3.53 11.99
CA PHE A 130 -12.92 -2.15 11.67
C PHE A 130 -14.40 -1.86 11.88
N GLN A 131 -14.70 -0.73 12.51
CA GLN A 131 -16.06 -0.26 12.68
C GLN A 131 -16.14 1.18 12.17
N HIS A 132 -16.79 1.34 11.03
CA HIS A 132 -17.23 2.63 10.52
C HIS A 132 -18.72 2.55 10.21
N LYS A 133 -19.45 3.65 10.45
CA LYS A 133 -20.92 3.64 10.52
C LYS A 133 -21.59 2.98 9.31
N ASP A 134 -21.05 3.21 8.12
CA ASP A 134 -21.63 2.74 6.86
C ASP A 134 -20.71 1.70 6.15
N SER A 135 -19.72 1.16 6.85
CA SER A 135 -18.85 0.13 6.28
C SER A 135 -19.56 -1.21 6.20
N ILE A 136 -19.43 -1.86 5.05
CA ILE A 136 -19.86 -3.25 4.83
C ILE A 136 -18.64 -4.15 4.65
N GLU A 137 -18.73 -5.36 5.15
CA GLU A 137 -17.78 -6.43 4.86
C GLU A 137 -18.07 -7.02 3.48
N GLY A 138 -17.01 -7.38 2.75
CA GLY A 138 -17.14 -8.05 1.48
C GLY A 138 -17.82 -9.43 1.59
N PRO A 139 -18.31 -10.00 0.47
CA PRO A 139 -18.20 -9.45 -0.88
C PRO A 139 -19.16 -8.28 -1.13
N ILE A 140 -18.83 -7.45 -2.12
CA ILE A 140 -19.72 -6.40 -2.62
C ILE A 140 -20.45 -6.85 -3.89
N ASP A 141 -21.46 -6.09 -4.32
CA ASP A 141 -22.16 -6.30 -5.59
C ASP A 141 -21.81 -5.18 -6.58
N LEU A 142 -21.17 -5.53 -7.69
CA LEU A 142 -20.80 -4.65 -8.79
C LEU A 142 -21.72 -4.84 -10.01
N ALA A 143 -22.79 -5.62 -9.90
CA ALA A 143 -23.66 -6.01 -10.99
C ALA A 143 -22.90 -6.62 -12.18
N SER A 144 -21.82 -7.35 -11.91
CA SER A 144 -20.94 -7.87 -12.95
C SER A 144 -21.69 -8.85 -13.86
N SER A 145 -21.83 -8.51 -15.14
CA SER A 145 -22.61 -9.30 -16.11
C SER A 145 -21.93 -10.62 -16.51
N LYS A 146 -20.62 -10.75 -16.28
CA LYS A 146 -19.82 -11.90 -16.69
C LYS A 146 -19.03 -12.50 -15.52
N LYS A 147 -19.35 -13.75 -15.17
CA LYS A 147 -18.62 -14.53 -14.16
C LYS A 147 -17.16 -14.74 -14.57
N GLY A 148 -16.24 -14.60 -13.62
CA GLY A 148 -14.79 -14.68 -13.81
C GLY A 148 -14.16 -13.49 -14.54
N SER A 149 -14.95 -12.45 -14.86
CA SER A 149 -14.42 -11.16 -15.31
C SER A 149 -13.65 -10.46 -14.18
N LEU A 150 -12.88 -9.42 -14.50
CA LEU A 150 -12.20 -8.66 -13.44
C LEU A 150 -13.19 -8.01 -12.47
N GLY A 151 -14.33 -7.50 -12.96
CA GLY A 151 -15.41 -6.97 -12.12
C GLY A 151 -15.93 -8.01 -11.12
N ASP A 152 -16.21 -9.23 -11.60
CA ASP A 152 -16.65 -10.34 -10.76
C ASP A 152 -15.62 -10.71 -9.68
N LEU A 153 -14.33 -10.63 -10.01
CA LEU A 153 -13.26 -10.89 -9.03
C LEU A 153 -13.12 -9.76 -8.01
N TYR A 154 -13.30 -8.50 -8.42
CA TYR A 154 -13.24 -7.36 -7.49
C TYR A 154 -14.35 -7.42 -6.43
N GLN A 155 -15.55 -7.92 -6.79
CA GLN A 155 -16.64 -8.19 -5.84
C GLN A 155 -16.19 -9.08 -4.70
N HIS A 156 -15.51 -10.17 -5.05
CA HIS A 156 -15.08 -11.20 -4.09
C HIS A 156 -13.76 -10.88 -3.40
N GLY A 157 -12.97 -9.95 -3.94
CA GLY A 157 -11.74 -9.45 -3.34
C GLY A 157 -11.95 -8.35 -2.30
N ALA A 158 -13.13 -7.72 -2.27
CA ALA A 158 -13.45 -6.64 -1.33
C ALA A 158 -13.34 -7.11 0.12
N ILE A 159 -12.70 -6.28 0.96
CA ILE A 159 -12.48 -6.55 2.39
C ILE A 159 -13.50 -5.75 3.19
N TYR A 160 -13.35 -4.42 3.17
CA TYR A 160 -14.34 -3.45 3.67
C TYR A 160 -14.69 -2.47 2.57
N SER A 161 -15.93 -1.99 2.53
CA SER A 161 -16.39 -0.99 1.55
C SER A 161 -17.43 -0.04 2.11
N ILE A 162 -17.63 1.10 1.46
CA ILE A 162 -18.81 1.99 1.62
C ILE A 162 -19.47 2.09 0.25
N TYR A 163 -20.80 2.07 0.20
CA TYR A 163 -21.56 2.23 -1.03
C TYR A 163 -22.16 3.62 -1.15
N TYR A 164 -21.85 4.32 -2.25
CA TYR A 164 -22.45 5.60 -2.61
C TYR A 164 -23.46 5.39 -3.73
N GLU A 165 -24.74 5.32 -3.36
CA GLU A 165 -25.86 5.16 -4.28
C GLU A 165 -26.08 6.42 -5.13
N LYS A 166 -26.43 6.23 -6.41
CA LYS A 166 -26.81 7.32 -7.32
C LYS A 166 -27.93 8.17 -6.70
N GLY A 167 -27.74 9.49 -6.69
CA GLY A 167 -28.68 10.44 -6.10
C GLY A 167 -28.60 10.54 -4.56
N LYS A 168 -27.77 9.73 -3.90
CA LYS A 168 -27.52 9.78 -2.44
C LYS A 168 -26.03 9.87 -2.08
N VAL A 169 -25.18 10.22 -3.05
CA VAL A 169 -23.76 10.51 -2.77
C VAL A 169 -23.70 11.65 -1.76
N PRO A 170 -22.95 11.51 -0.65
CA PRO A 170 -22.90 12.53 0.40
C PRO A 170 -22.09 13.75 -0.06
N ASP A 171 -22.00 14.78 0.78
CA ASP A 171 -21.18 15.95 0.47
C ASP A 171 -19.68 15.65 0.41
N SER A 172 -18.90 16.60 -0.12
CA SER A 172 -17.46 16.41 -0.29
C SER A 172 -16.75 16.18 1.05
N SER A 173 -17.20 16.83 2.13
CA SER A 173 -16.59 16.66 3.46
C SER A 173 -16.77 15.24 3.99
N GLN A 174 -17.93 14.62 3.80
CA GLN A 174 -18.13 13.23 4.19
C GLN A 174 -17.32 12.26 3.31
N LEU A 175 -17.25 12.48 1.99
CA LEU A 175 -16.42 11.66 1.09
C LEU A 175 -14.93 11.73 1.47
N GLU A 176 -14.47 12.91 1.91
CA GLU A 176 -13.11 13.12 2.40
C GLU A 176 -12.84 12.37 3.71
N HIS A 177 -13.76 12.46 4.69
CA HIS A 177 -13.68 11.71 5.93
C HIS A 177 -13.65 10.20 5.71
N ASP A 178 -14.52 9.69 4.83
CA ASP A 178 -14.56 8.28 4.48
C ASP A 178 -13.25 7.81 3.85
N LEU A 179 -12.68 8.60 2.93
CA LEU A 179 -11.38 8.29 2.33
C LEU A 179 -10.28 8.22 3.39
N ILE A 180 -10.23 9.18 4.32
CA ILE A 180 -9.23 9.21 5.39
C ILE A 180 -9.38 7.99 6.30
N ALA A 181 -10.60 7.64 6.71
CA ALA A 181 -10.86 6.44 7.51
C ALA A 181 -10.42 5.15 6.80
N PHE A 182 -10.64 5.07 5.48
CA PHE A 182 -10.18 3.93 4.68
C PHE A 182 -8.65 3.92 4.48
N VAL A 183 -8.00 5.08 4.44
CA VAL A 183 -6.53 5.17 4.46
C VAL A 183 -5.99 4.64 5.78
N GLU A 184 -6.56 5.04 6.92
CA GLU A 184 -6.16 4.51 8.22
C GLU A 184 -6.33 3.00 8.31
N LEU A 185 -7.47 2.48 7.82
CA LEU A 185 -7.73 1.05 7.73
C LEU A 185 -6.70 0.32 6.85
N TYR A 186 -6.39 0.88 5.68
CA TYR A 186 -5.37 0.34 4.79
C TYR A 186 -4.01 0.29 5.49
N LEU A 187 -3.61 1.36 6.19
CA LEU A 187 -2.37 1.40 6.96
C LEU A 187 -2.34 0.38 8.10
N LYS A 188 -3.47 0.16 8.80
CA LYS A 188 -3.59 -0.88 9.83
C LYS A 188 -3.36 -2.28 9.24
N MET A 189 -3.94 -2.56 8.07
CA MET A 189 -3.75 -3.85 7.41
C MET A 189 -2.30 -4.09 6.99
N VAL A 190 -1.64 -3.05 6.48
CA VAL A 190 -0.20 -3.10 6.18
C VAL A 190 0.62 -3.47 7.42
N VAL A 191 0.28 -2.89 8.58
CA VAL A 191 0.96 -3.20 9.85
C VAL A 191 0.72 -4.65 10.25
N ASN A 192 -0.53 -5.11 10.29
CA ASN A 192 -0.85 -6.48 10.71
C ASN A 192 -0.14 -7.53 9.84
N GLN A 193 -0.08 -7.31 8.53
CA GLN A 193 0.61 -8.20 7.60
C GLN A 193 2.13 -8.19 7.80
N SER A 194 2.70 -7.05 8.21
CA SER A 194 4.12 -6.97 8.53
C SER A 194 4.50 -7.68 9.83
N VAL A 195 3.56 -7.82 10.77
CA VAL A 195 3.73 -8.55 12.03
C VAL A 195 3.52 -10.06 11.82
N SER A 196 2.55 -10.48 11.00
CA SER A 196 2.29 -11.90 10.71
C SER A 196 3.42 -12.58 9.92
N ASP A 197 4.13 -11.84 9.07
CA ASP A 197 5.30 -12.35 8.33
C ASP A 197 6.58 -12.45 9.21
N GLY A 198 6.52 -11.99 10.46
CA GLY A 198 7.62 -12.00 11.42
C GLY A 198 7.21 -12.67 12.73
N SER A 199 7.02 -13.99 12.73
CA SER A 199 6.81 -14.76 13.95
C SER A 199 8.06 -14.74 14.85
N ASN A 200 8.16 -13.69 15.66
CA ASN A 200 8.55 -13.66 17.08
C ASN A 200 8.81 -12.19 17.46
N VAL A 201 7.75 -11.46 17.78
CA VAL A 201 7.88 -10.26 18.62
C VAL A 201 6.77 -10.33 19.65
N GLU A 202 7.18 -10.46 20.91
CA GLU A 202 6.34 -10.35 22.08
C GLU A 202 5.57 -9.04 22.05
N GLU A 203 4.30 -9.12 22.48
CA GLU A 203 3.42 -7.99 22.69
C GLU A 203 4.08 -7.03 23.68
N ASP A 204 4.45 -5.83 23.22
CA ASP A 204 4.50 -4.65 24.08
C ASP A 204 4.50 -3.37 23.23
N GLU A 205 3.87 -2.33 23.81
CA GLU A 205 3.76 -0.94 23.34
C GLU A 205 2.56 -0.60 22.45
N ALA A 206 1.36 -0.87 22.98
CA ALA A 206 0.24 0.06 22.82
C ALA A 206 0.48 1.27 23.74
N GLY A 207 0.96 2.37 23.14
CA GLY A 207 0.99 3.69 23.77
C GLY A 207 2.39 4.25 23.89
N LEU A 208 2.71 5.20 23.00
CA LEU A 208 3.47 6.43 23.23
C LEU A 208 3.71 7.12 21.88
N GLY A 209 3.31 8.39 21.77
CA GLY A 209 3.82 9.39 20.82
C GLY A 209 3.56 9.14 19.32
N VAL A 210 2.56 9.82 18.76
CA VAL A 210 2.40 9.98 17.31
C VAL A 210 3.47 10.95 16.82
N GLU A 211 4.70 10.47 16.63
CA GLU A 211 5.67 11.17 15.79
C GLU A 211 6.68 10.17 15.20
N ASP A 212 6.67 10.08 13.87
CA ASP A 212 7.67 9.45 12.99
C ASP A 212 7.73 7.92 12.83
N GLY A 213 6.62 7.21 13.04
CA GLY A 213 6.48 5.79 12.66
C GLY A 213 6.60 5.51 11.16
N THR A 214 6.56 6.54 10.29
CA THR A 214 6.56 6.40 8.83
C THR A 214 7.98 6.20 8.26
N LYS A 215 8.99 6.89 8.80
CA LYS A 215 10.40 6.75 8.35
C LYS A 215 10.98 5.38 8.73
N LEU A 216 10.66 4.89 9.93
CA LEU A 216 11.02 3.55 10.39
C LEU A 216 10.47 2.44 9.47
N ARG A 217 9.28 2.67 8.89
CA ARG A 217 8.60 1.71 7.99
C ARG A 217 9.19 1.68 6.58
N GLU A 218 9.67 2.81 6.05
CA GLU A 218 10.32 2.85 4.73
C GLU A 218 11.65 2.09 4.75
N HIS A 219 12.44 2.26 5.81
CA HIS A 219 13.71 1.56 6.00
C HIS A 219 13.56 0.04 6.08
N LYS A 220 12.62 -0.44 6.91
CA LYS A 220 12.33 -1.88 7.09
C LYS A 220 11.83 -2.58 5.82
N ARG A 221 11.35 -1.85 4.82
CA ARG A 221 10.83 -2.45 3.57
C ARG A 221 11.91 -2.67 2.52
N ILE A 222 12.91 -1.79 2.43
CA ILE A 222 14.04 -1.96 1.48
C ILE A 222 15.02 -3.03 2.00
N GLU A 223 15.10 -3.22 3.33
CA GLU A 223 15.78 -4.34 4.01
C GLU A 223 15.34 -5.73 3.51
N ARG A 224 14.18 -5.84 2.85
CA ARG A 224 13.63 -7.12 2.38
C ARG A 224 14.18 -7.61 1.03
N ASN A 225 15.06 -6.87 0.36
CA ASN A 225 15.78 -7.41 -0.81
C ASN A 225 16.93 -8.32 -0.36
N GLN A 226 16.61 -9.58 -0.08
CA GLN A 226 17.56 -10.58 0.43
C GLN A 226 18.84 -10.71 -0.43
N LYS A 227 18.74 -10.56 -1.75
CA LYS A 227 19.91 -10.64 -2.65
C LYS A 227 20.83 -9.44 -2.49
N LEU A 228 20.27 -8.24 -2.37
CA LEU A 228 21.02 -7.01 -2.18
C LEU A 228 21.64 -6.96 -0.78
N ALA A 229 20.87 -7.30 0.25
CA ALA A 229 21.36 -7.37 1.63
C ALA A 229 22.52 -8.37 1.76
N LYS A 230 22.45 -9.54 1.10
CA LYS A 230 23.57 -10.49 1.06
C LYS A 230 24.82 -9.86 0.44
N LYS A 231 24.67 -9.20 -0.71
CA LYS A 231 25.77 -8.53 -1.43
C LYS A 231 26.40 -7.40 -0.61
N VAL A 232 25.60 -6.62 0.12
CA VAL A 232 26.10 -5.57 1.03
C VAL A 232 27.01 -6.18 2.10
N LYS A 233 26.56 -7.25 2.76
CA LYS A 233 27.33 -7.93 3.80
C LYS A 233 28.62 -8.55 3.27
N GLU A 234 28.58 -9.14 2.08
CA GLU A 234 29.78 -9.68 1.41
C GLU A 234 30.80 -8.59 1.08
N LEU A 235 30.34 -7.38 0.71
CA LEU A 235 31.21 -6.26 0.32
C LEU A 235 31.74 -5.45 1.50
N GLN A 236 30.92 -5.23 2.53
CA GLN A 236 31.27 -4.38 3.68
C GLN A 236 31.75 -5.19 4.90
N GLY A 237 31.55 -6.51 4.89
CA GLY A 237 31.93 -7.41 5.98
C GLY A 237 30.85 -7.54 7.06
N TYR A 238 31.24 -8.18 8.16
CA TYR A 238 30.35 -8.63 9.24
C TYR A 238 30.64 -7.97 10.59
N LYS A 239 31.29 -6.79 10.57
CA LYS A 239 31.60 -6.00 11.76
C LYS A 239 30.74 -4.73 11.75
N CYS A 240 30.07 -4.45 12.88
CA CYS A 240 29.19 -3.29 13.00
C CYS A 240 29.96 -1.98 12.76
N SER A 241 29.51 -1.16 11.81
CA SER A 241 30.12 0.14 11.51
C SER A 241 30.00 1.15 12.66
N ALA A 242 28.95 1.00 13.48
CA ALA A 242 28.71 1.87 14.63
C ALA A 242 29.59 1.47 15.85
N CYS A 243 29.37 0.30 16.43
CA CYS A 243 30.03 -0.12 17.68
C CYS A 243 31.17 -1.13 17.51
N GLY A 244 31.44 -1.60 16.29
CA GLY A 244 32.51 -2.58 16.04
C GLY A 244 32.20 -4.00 16.49
N PHE A 245 30.98 -4.30 16.96
CA PHE A 245 30.56 -5.64 17.35
C PHE A 245 30.65 -6.63 16.18
N ASP A 246 31.12 -7.84 16.48
CA ASP A 246 31.35 -8.93 15.55
C ASP A 246 30.73 -10.20 16.14
N PHE A 247 29.73 -10.74 15.45
CA PHE A 247 28.97 -11.89 15.93
C PHE A 247 29.80 -13.17 15.91
N GLU A 248 30.69 -13.35 14.94
CA GLU A 248 31.56 -14.54 14.86
C GLU A 248 32.57 -14.53 16.00
N LYS A 249 33.16 -13.37 16.31
CA LYS A 249 34.07 -13.25 17.46
C LYS A 249 33.38 -13.48 18.80
N LYS A 250 32.12 -13.06 18.95
CA LYS A 250 31.40 -13.17 20.22
C LYS A 250 30.73 -14.53 20.41
N TYR A 251 30.18 -15.10 19.36
CA TYR A 251 29.32 -16.29 19.41
C TYR A 251 29.90 -17.50 18.65
N GLY A 252 31.06 -17.37 18.00
CA GLY A 252 31.67 -18.46 17.24
C GLY A 252 30.91 -18.77 15.94
N GLU A 253 30.88 -20.04 15.55
CA GLU A 253 30.32 -20.49 14.26
C GLU A 253 28.88 -20.04 14.01
N ILE A 254 28.04 -19.92 15.04
CA ILE A 254 26.65 -19.47 14.88
C ILE A 254 26.52 -18.00 14.50
N GLY A 255 27.54 -17.18 14.78
CA GLY A 255 27.61 -15.77 14.42
C GLY A 255 28.23 -15.52 13.05
N LYS A 256 28.75 -16.57 12.41
CA LYS A 256 29.45 -16.47 11.13
C LYS A 256 28.51 -15.97 10.03
N GLY A 257 28.94 -14.90 9.35
CA GLY A 257 28.14 -14.29 8.29
C GLY A 257 26.89 -13.55 8.77
N PHE A 258 26.75 -13.30 10.07
CA PHE A 258 25.59 -12.62 10.64
C PHE A 258 25.87 -11.14 10.90
N ILE A 259 25.15 -10.27 10.19
CA ILE A 259 25.02 -8.84 10.48
C ILE A 259 23.78 -8.28 9.76
N GLU A 260 23.27 -7.12 10.15
CA GLU A 260 22.10 -6.48 9.53
C GLU A 260 22.55 -5.39 8.54
N ALA A 261 21.95 -5.37 7.34
CA ALA A 261 22.21 -4.33 6.34
C ALA A 261 21.23 -3.18 6.56
N HIS A 262 21.75 -1.98 6.74
CA HIS A 262 21.01 -0.76 7.05
C HIS A 262 21.13 0.23 5.88
N HIS A 263 20.06 0.92 5.51
CA HIS A 263 20.08 1.84 4.37
C HIS A 263 20.53 3.25 4.78
N LEU A 264 20.98 4.08 3.84
CA LEU A 264 21.38 5.47 4.12
C LEU A 264 20.62 6.51 3.28
N THR A 265 19.75 6.07 2.37
CA THR A 265 19.10 6.96 1.39
C THR A 265 17.58 7.03 1.60
N PRO A 266 17.00 8.21 1.94
CA PRO A 266 15.56 8.40 2.03
C PRO A 266 14.85 8.32 0.66
N VAL A 267 13.65 7.72 0.64
CA VAL A 267 12.94 7.24 -0.57
C VAL A 267 12.36 8.36 -1.48
N TYR A 268 12.40 9.62 -1.06
CA TYR A 268 11.72 10.73 -1.74
C TYR A 268 12.24 11.02 -3.18
N GLN A 269 13.45 10.58 -3.54
CA GLN A 269 14.03 10.89 -4.86
C GLN A 269 13.79 9.83 -5.95
N ILE A 270 13.16 8.70 -5.65
CA ILE A 270 13.14 7.52 -6.55
C ILE A 270 11.77 7.36 -7.23
N LYS A 271 11.44 8.30 -8.13
CA LYS A 271 10.34 8.15 -9.10
C LYS A 271 10.73 7.18 -10.22
N GLY A 272 10.02 6.07 -10.37
CA GLY A 272 9.76 5.40 -11.66
C GLY A 272 10.95 4.95 -12.53
N LYS A 273 12.19 5.04 -12.04
CA LYS A 273 13.39 4.46 -12.66
C LYS A 273 13.88 3.32 -11.76
N LYS A 274 14.39 2.24 -12.38
CA LYS A 274 15.27 1.31 -11.67
C LYS A 274 16.51 2.10 -11.24
N VAL A 275 16.48 2.65 -10.03
CA VAL A 275 17.69 3.23 -9.44
C VAL A 275 18.51 2.04 -8.98
N GLY A 276 19.66 1.84 -9.60
CA GLY A 276 20.63 0.88 -9.09
C GLY A 276 21.11 1.40 -7.74
N LEU A 277 20.66 0.77 -6.66
CA LEU A 277 21.20 1.02 -5.33
C LEU A 277 22.62 0.46 -5.29
N ASP A 278 23.56 1.30 -4.88
CA ASP A 278 24.96 0.95 -4.72
C ASP A 278 25.16 0.32 -3.33
N PRO A 279 25.50 -0.98 -3.23
CA PRO A 279 25.70 -1.67 -1.96
C PRO A 279 26.76 -1.04 -1.05
N VAL A 280 27.65 -0.19 -1.57
CA VAL A 280 28.72 0.46 -0.80
C VAL A 280 28.29 1.85 -0.33
N LYS A 281 27.52 2.58 -1.13
CA LYS A 281 27.17 3.98 -0.84
C LYS A 281 25.81 4.14 -0.16
N ASP A 282 24.84 3.32 -0.52
CA ASP A 282 23.46 3.46 -0.04
C ASP A 282 23.18 2.63 1.23
N PHE A 283 24.20 1.96 1.77
CA PHE A 283 24.08 1.01 2.86
C PHE A 283 25.23 1.08 3.86
N SER A 284 24.95 0.63 5.07
CA SER A 284 25.91 0.33 6.14
C SER A 284 25.59 -1.03 6.77
N VAL A 285 26.52 -1.61 7.53
CA VAL A 285 26.30 -2.86 8.27
C VAL A 285 26.29 -2.60 9.76
N LEU A 286 25.20 -2.98 10.43
CA LEU A 286 24.98 -2.73 11.86
C LEU A 286 24.66 -4.04 12.59
N CYS A 287 25.06 -4.15 13.86
CA CYS A 287 24.58 -5.24 14.70
C CYS A 287 23.11 -5.01 15.09
N SER A 288 22.42 -6.08 15.49
CA SER A 288 20.99 -6.04 15.85
C SER A 288 20.66 -4.98 16.92
N ASN A 289 21.58 -4.69 17.83
CA ASN A 289 21.39 -3.66 18.83
C ASN A 289 21.49 -2.25 18.22
N CYS A 290 22.59 -1.93 17.54
CA CYS A 290 22.78 -0.62 16.91
C CYS A 290 21.74 -0.35 15.83
N HIS A 291 21.36 -1.37 15.06
CA HIS A 291 20.33 -1.26 14.05
C HIS A 291 18.96 -0.93 14.67
N ARG A 292 18.57 -1.60 15.75
CA ARG A 292 17.33 -1.26 16.46
C ARG A 292 17.39 0.13 17.10
N MET A 293 18.56 0.54 17.61
CA MET A 293 18.70 1.83 18.29
C MET A 293 18.71 3.02 17.32
N ILE A 294 19.40 2.94 16.18
CA ILE A 294 19.44 4.04 15.21
C ILE A 294 18.05 4.40 14.68
N HIS A 295 17.19 3.38 14.55
CA HIS A 295 15.78 3.47 14.18
C HIS A 295 14.88 4.17 15.20
N LYS A 296 15.34 4.34 16.45
CA LYS A 296 14.66 5.13 17.49
C LYS A 296 15.14 6.59 17.54
N THR A 297 15.98 7.01 16.59
CA THR A 297 16.61 8.34 16.58
C THR A 297 16.33 9.09 15.27
N GLN A 298 16.66 10.38 15.24
CA GLN A 298 16.63 11.20 14.02
C GLN A 298 17.80 10.93 13.04
N PHE A 299 18.69 9.99 13.36
CA PHE A 299 19.90 9.69 12.60
C PHE A 299 19.78 8.41 11.77
N VAL A 300 18.54 8.04 11.40
CA VAL A 300 18.24 6.80 10.68
C VAL A 300 19.10 6.65 9.41
N ASP A 301 19.46 7.73 8.74
CA ASP A 301 20.29 7.76 7.53
C ASP A 301 21.76 8.14 7.79
N ARG A 302 22.15 8.43 9.04
CA ARG A 302 23.42 9.06 9.40
C ARG A 302 24.14 8.28 10.51
N VAL A 303 24.67 7.12 10.14
CA VAL A 303 25.33 6.17 11.06
C VAL A 303 26.48 6.79 11.87
N GLU A 304 27.28 7.67 11.26
CA GLU A 304 28.39 8.33 11.97
C GLU A 304 27.90 9.29 13.06
N GLU A 305 26.80 10.01 12.82
CA GLU A 305 26.19 10.89 13.83
C GLU A 305 25.53 10.09 14.94
N PHE A 306 24.82 9.01 14.60
CA PHE A 306 24.30 8.05 15.57
C PHE A 306 25.41 7.49 16.47
N LYS A 307 26.54 7.11 15.87
CA LYS A 307 27.71 6.61 16.57
C LYS A 307 28.27 7.66 17.54
N ALA A 308 28.51 8.88 17.06
CA ALA A 308 29.07 9.95 17.88
C ALA A 308 28.18 10.31 19.08
N GLN A 309 26.85 10.23 18.91
CA GLN A 309 25.91 10.67 19.95
C GLN A 309 25.47 9.56 20.91
N TYR A 310 25.36 8.31 20.46
CA TYR A 310 24.70 7.24 21.25
C TYR A 310 25.54 5.99 21.47
N VAL A 311 26.65 5.80 20.76
CA VAL A 311 27.50 4.62 20.94
C VAL A 311 28.60 4.95 21.94
N ILE A 312 28.40 4.50 23.17
CA ILE A 312 29.40 4.58 24.24
C ILE A 312 30.31 3.35 24.14
N GLY A 313 31.62 3.58 24.12
CA GLY A 313 32.66 2.54 24.00
C GLY A 313 32.81 1.69 25.25
#